data_AF-A0A2T0YHQ6-F1
#
_entry.id   AF-A0A2T0YHQ6-F1
#
_cell.length_a   1.000
_cell.length_b   1.000
_cell.length_c   1.000
_cell.angle_alpha   90.00
_cell.angle_beta   90.00
_cell.angle_gamma   90.00
#
_symmetry.space_group_name_H-M   'P 1'
#
loop_
_entity.id
_entity.type
_entity.pdbx_description
1 polymer ?
#
loop_
_entity_poly.entity_id
_entity_poly.type
_entity_poly.pdbx_seq_one_letter_code
_entity_poly.pdbx_strand_id
1 'polypeptide(L)'
;MNSRWNNSSALLSVAAISALALSSCASDELDPDDDEAQPTATVTETVEAEPTEETTDDAATEAGPTEEATDSPEADASESDDSATDDSAASDEDPLYQAVDAVEHEYPDAVVLDFDTEGSYYEFTIFDGGAEWELDVDRESFEIMNTQEDDIDSDDQRNAEAVQVEFTDALRTASEEGGGTPEQADLDDENGAVTWEFELDNGTEVYVDVENGEVVNSGS
;
A
#
# COMPACT_ATOMS: atom_id res chain seq x y z
N MET A 1 -3.62 -9.44 -22.92
CA MET A 1 -2.30 -9.74 -22.36
C MET A 1 -2.54 -10.67 -21.18
N ASN A 2 -1.81 -11.79 -21.08
CA ASN A 2 -1.98 -12.74 -19.97
C ASN A 2 -0.87 -12.46 -18.94
N SER A 3 -1.25 -11.90 -17.79
CA SER A 3 -0.38 -11.70 -16.64
C SER A 3 0.14 -13.03 -16.15
N ARG A 4 1.45 -13.12 -16.02
CA ARG A 4 2.17 -14.26 -15.46
C ARG A 4 2.64 -13.82 -14.08
N TRP A 5 1.81 -14.06 -13.07
CA TRP A 5 2.26 -14.07 -11.68
C TRP A 5 3.38 -15.09 -11.55
N ASN A 6 4.52 -14.65 -11.03
CA ASN A 6 5.69 -15.48 -10.88
C ASN A 6 6.13 -15.47 -9.42
N ASN A 7 5.30 -16.06 -8.55
CA ASN A 7 5.67 -16.39 -7.17
C ASN A 7 6.96 -17.22 -7.18
N SER A 8 8.05 -16.63 -6.70
CA SER A 8 9.34 -17.30 -6.55
C SER A 8 9.38 -18.06 -5.22
N SER A 9 8.57 -19.11 -5.08
CA SER A 9 8.72 -20.04 -3.96
C SER A 9 9.89 -20.99 -4.23
N ALA A 10 10.93 -20.90 -3.40
CA ALA A 10 12.10 -21.75 -3.43
C ALA A 10 11.74 -23.24 -3.24
N LEU A 11 12.01 -24.06 -4.25
CA LEU A 11 11.77 -25.51 -4.21
C LEU A 11 12.89 -26.24 -3.44
N LEU A 12 12.66 -26.49 -2.15
CA LEU A 12 13.41 -27.50 -1.37
C LEU A 12 13.01 -28.91 -1.83
N SER A 13 13.81 -29.50 -2.73
CA SER A 13 13.67 -30.90 -3.14
C SER A 13 14.16 -31.86 -2.06
N VAL A 14 13.26 -32.42 -1.26
CA VAL A 14 13.55 -33.60 -0.45
C VAL A 14 13.03 -34.85 -1.17
N ALA A 15 13.96 -35.64 -1.70
CA ALA A 15 13.69 -36.97 -2.22
C ALA A 15 13.70 -38.00 -1.07
N ALA A 16 12.58 -38.68 -0.85
CA ALA A 16 12.57 -39.96 -0.15
C ALA A 16 11.43 -40.85 -0.69
N ILE A 17 11.81 -41.80 -1.54
CA ILE A 17 10.96 -42.88 -2.03
C ILE A 17 10.81 -43.90 -0.89
N SER A 18 9.58 -44.24 -0.53
CA SER A 18 9.29 -45.51 0.14
C SER A 18 7.89 -45.99 -0.25
N ALA A 19 7.88 -46.92 -1.19
CA ALA A 19 6.72 -47.73 -1.51
C ALA A 19 6.51 -48.80 -0.43
N LEU A 20 5.32 -48.85 0.16
CA LEU A 20 4.85 -50.00 0.94
C LEU A 20 3.43 -50.34 0.47
N ALA A 21 3.29 -51.54 -0.07
CA ALA A 21 2.06 -52.08 -0.62
C ALA A 21 1.14 -52.69 0.46
N LEU A 22 -0.16 -52.40 0.32
CA LEU A 22 -1.38 -53.21 0.52
C LEU A 22 -1.39 -54.33 1.58
N SER A 23 -2.39 -54.30 2.47
CA SER A 23 -3.42 -55.38 2.59
C SER A 23 -4.50 -55.09 3.65
N SER A 24 -5.77 -55.25 3.22
CA SER A 24 -6.87 -55.91 3.94
C SER A 24 -7.51 -55.29 5.20
N CYS A 25 -8.75 -54.79 5.06
CA CYS A 25 -10.01 -55.41 5.54
C CYS A 25 -11.16 -54.43 5.24
N ALA A 26 -11.95 -54.62 4.17
CA ALA A 26 -13.18 -55.42 4.18
C ALA A 26 -14.18 -55.02 5.28
N SER A 27 -15.13 -54.15 4.92
CA SER A 27 -16.50 -54.14 5.43
C SER A 27 -17.37 -53.50 4.35
N ASP A 28 -17.95 -54.37 3.52
CA ASP A 28 -18.95 -54.11 2.50
C ASP A 28 -20.28 -54.61 3.07
N GLU A 29 -21.27 -53.73 3.20
CA GLU A 29 -22.70 -54.07 3.20
C GLU A 29 -23.48 -52.88 2.60
N LEU A 30 -23.64 -52.94 1.26
CA LEU A 30 -24.89 -52.80 0.49
C LEU A 30 -26.04 -51.96 1.09
N ASP A 31 -26.48 -50.91 0.38
CA ASP A 31 -27.58 -51.03 -0.62
C ASP A 31 -27.62 -49.78 -1.54
N PRO A 32 -28.20 -49.89 -2.76
CA PRO A 32 -28.14 -48.91 -3.83
C PRO A 32 -29.42 -48.06 -3.95
N ASP A 33 -29.25 -46.78 -4.27
CA ASP A 33 -30.26 -46.05 -5.05
C ASP A 33 -29.57 -45.33 -6.22
N ASP A 34 -29.97 -45.82 -7.38
CA ASP A 34 -29.80 -45.34 -8.73
C ASP A 34 -30.66 -44.07 -8.89
N ASP A 35 -30.07 -42.94 -9.29
CA ASP A 35 -30.79 -41.98 -10.12
C ASP A 35 -29.80 -41.08 -10.86
N GLU A 36 -29.64 -41.38 -12.16
CA GLU A 36 -29.01 -40.53 -13.14
C GLU A 36 -29.81 -39.23 -13.33
N ALA A 37 -29.20 -38.07 -13.07
CA ALA A 37 -29.64 -36.83 -13.71
C ALA A 37 -28.49 -35.84 -13.85
N GLN A 38 -28.00 -35.72 -15.10
CA GLN A 38 -27.19 -34.60 -15.54
C GLN A 38 -27.97 -33.28 -15.45
N PRO A 39 -27.34 -32.15 -15.12
CA PRO A 39 -27.81 -30.86 -15.57
C PRO A 39 -27.23 -30.55 -16.96
N THR A 40 -28.11 -30.64 -17.95
CA THR A 40 -27.98 -30.14 -19.31
C THR A 40 -27.71 -28.63 -19.35
N ALA A 41 -26.78 -28.23 -20.22
CA ALA A 41 -26.57 -26.85 -20.64
C ALA A 41 -27.86 -26.19 -21.12
N THR A 42 -28.11 -24.94 -20.72
CA THR A 42 -29.11 -24.08 -21.33
C THR A 42 -28.47 -22.76 -21.72
N VAL A 43 -28.26 -22.62 -23.03
CA VAL A 43 -27.98 -21.36 -23.73
C VAL A 43 -29.24 -20.51 -23.71
N THR A 44 -29.12 -19.24 -23.35
CA THR A 44 -30.17 -18.25 -23.61
C THR A 44 -29.53 -17.05 -24.32
N GLU A 45 -29.65 -17.03 -25.66
CA GLU A 45 -29.58 -15.79 -26.44
C GLU A 45 -30.85 -14.98 -26.18
N THR A 46 -30.72 -13.67 -25.99
CA THR A 46 -31.86 -12.75 -26.06
C THR A 46 -31.41 -11.52 -26.85
N VAL A 47 -32.07 -11.34 -27.99
CA VAL A 47 -31.87 -10.30 -28.99
C VAL A 47 -32.93 -9.21 -28.80
N GLU A 48 -32.44 -7.96 -28.77
CA GLU A 48 -33.01 -6.72 -29.34
C GLU A 48 -34.39 -6.21 -28.89
N ALA A 49 -34.39 -4.97 -28.40
CA ALA A 49 -35.31 -3.92 -28.86
C ALA A 49 -34.78 -2.53 -28.46
N GLU A 50 -34.44 -1.70 -29.46
CA GLU A 50 -34.54 -0.24 -29.36
C GLU A 50 -36.04 0.15 -29.48
N PRO A 51 -36.54 1.28 -28.91
CA PRO A 51 -36.45 2.54 -29.66
C PRO A 51 -36.52 3.87 -28.86
N THR A 52 -36.30 4.97 -29.60
CA THR A 52 -36.92 6.34 -29.53
C THR A 52 -36.43 7.39 -28.53
N GLU A 53 -35.62 8.32 -29.06
CA GLU A 53 -35.85 9.76 -29.30
C GLU A 53 -36.36 10.73 -28.20
N GLU A 54 -35.61 11.84 -28.12
CA GLU A 54 -35.96 13.27 -27.95
C GLU A 54 -36.58 13.82 -26.65
N THR A 55 -35.90 14.85 -26.09
CA THR A 55 -36.42 16.23 -25.86
C THR A 55 -35.93 16.85 -24.52
N THR A 56 -34.93 17.74 -24.64
CA THR A 56 -34.92 19.17 -24.24
C THR A 56 -34.91 19.66 -22.78
N ASP A 57 -34.15 20.75 -22.61
CA ASP A 57 -34.18 21.82 -21.58
C ASP A 57 -33.63 21.46 -20.18
N ASP A 58 -32.93 22.31 -19.43
CA ASP A 58 -32.49 23.72 -19.53
C ASP A 58 -31.54 23.91 -18.32
N ALA A 59 -30.51 24.75 -18.44
CA ALA A 59 -30.06 25.66 -17.36
C ALA A 59 -28.67 26.23 -17.71
N ALA A 60 -28.67 27.27 -18.54
CA ALA A 60 -27.56 28.20 -18.63
C ALA A 60 -27.52 29.05 -17.35
N THR A 61 -26.46 28.90 -16.54
CA THR A 61 -26.16 29.80 -15.43
C THR A 61 -24.99 30.69 -15.83
N GLU A 62 -25.29 31.95 -16.10
CA GLU A 62 -24.32 33.04 -16.26
C GLU A 62 -24.88 34.25 -15.51
N ALA A 63 -24.21 34.68 -14.43
CA ALA A 63 -24.02 36.09 -14.09
C ALA A 63 -23.30 36.24 -12.75
N GLY A 64 -22.12 36.86 -12.80
CA GLY A 64 -21.62 37.70 -11.71
C GLY A 64 -20.12 37.86 -11.69
N PRO A 65 -19.59 38.99 -12.19
CA PRO A 65 -18.33 39.49 -11.68
C PRO A 65 -18.50 40.87 -11.01
N THR A 66 -17.52 41.15 -10.17
CA THR A 66 -16.99 42.49 -9.84
C THR A 66 -17.58 43.20 -8.62
N GLU A 67 -16.85 43.10 -7.50
CA GLU A 67 -16.74 44.18 -6.51
C GLU A 67 -15.23 44.46 -6.31
N GLU A 68 -14.85 45.72 -6.49
CA GLU A 68 -13.51 46.26 -6.26
C GLU A 68 -13.33 46.74 -4.81
N ALA A 69 -12.05 46.78 -4.41
CA ALA A 69 -11.36 47.87 -3.69
C ALA A 69 -10.95 47.65 -2.22
N THR A 70 -9.83 48.34 -1.91
CA THR A 70 -9.29 48.77 -0.60
C THR A 70 -8.41 47.70 0.07
N ASP A 71 -7.20 47.93 0.59
CA ASP A 71 -6.50 49.15 1.00
C ASP A 71 -5.00 48.80 1.13
N SER A 72 -4.12 49.79 0.98
CA SER A 72 -2.69 49.70 1.34
C SER A 72 -2.50 50.12 2.79
N PRO A 73 -1.60 49.50 3.57
CA PRO A 73 -0.48 50.31 4.04
C PRO A 73 0.86 49.57 4.16
N GLU A 74 1.91 50.33 3.86
CA GLU A 74 3.30 50.07 4.25
C GLU A 74 3.46 50.15 5.78
N ALA A 75 4.18 49.19 6.36
CA ALA A 75 4.81 49.33 7.66
C ALA A 75 6.14 48.55 7.69
N ASP A 76 7.22 49.30 7.65
CA ASP A 76 8.60 48.88 7.94
C ASP A 76 8.77 48.75 9.46
N ALA A 77 9.23 47.59 9.94
CA ALA A 77 10.02 47.47 11.15
C ALA A 77 10.68 46.09 11.22
N SER A 78 12.02 46.09 11.23
CA SER A 78 12.87 44.96 11.63
C SER A 78 12.48 44.41 13.00
N GLU A 79 12.51 43.09 13.16
CA GLU A 79 13.06 42.44 14.35
C GLU A 79 13.85 41.19 13.97
N SER A 80 14.85 40.95 14.81
CA SER A 80 15.96 40.00 14.70
C SER A 80 15.56 38.56 15.03
N ASP A 81 16.29 37.62 14.41
CA ASP A 81 16.91 36.44 15.02
C ASP A 81 16.03 35.60 15.97
N ASP A 82 15.49 34.49 15.48
CA ASP A 82 15.52 33.24 16.24
C ASP A 82 15.69 32.05 15.26
N SER A 83 16.32 31.01 15.78
CA SER A 83 17.07 29.99 15.07
C SER A 83 16.22 28.78 14.70
N ALA A 84 16.81 27.94 13.84
CA ALA A 84 16.46 26.55 13.59
C ALA A 84 15.13 26.32 12.87
N THR A 85 15.23 26.04 11.57
CA THR A 85 14.87 24.75 10.96
C THR A 85 15.08 24.93 9.47
N ASP A 86 16.29 24.68 9.01
CA ASP A 86 16.59 24.52 7.59
C ASP A 86 17.50 23.29 7.49
N ASP A 87 16.91 22.16 7.87
CA ASP A 87 17.41 20.81 7.57
C ASP A 87 16.36 20.03 6.75
N SER A 88 15.24 20.66 6.38
CA SER A 88 14.21 20.04 5.51
C SER A 88 14.50 20.20 4.02
N ALA A 89 15.34 21.17 3.63
CA ALA A 89 15.55 21.49 2.22
C ALA A 89 16.34 20.42 1.42
N ALA A 90 16.92 19.41 2.08
CA ALA A 90 17.59 18.29 1.42
C ALA A 90 16.66 17.08 1.19
N SER A 91 15.61 16.93 2.00
CA SER A 91 14.65 15.80 1.90
C SER A 91 13.55 16.07 0.87
N ASP A 92 13.16 17.33 0.67
CA ASP A 92 12.16 17.72 -0.34
C ASP A 92 12.62 17.49 -1.81
N GLU A 93 13.92 17.26 -2.03
CA GLU A 93 14.47 16.99 -3.38
C GLU A 93 14.51 15.50 -3.73
N ASP A 94 14.37 14.59 -2.76
CA ASP A 94 14.40 13.15 -3.01
C ASP A 94 13.03 12.67 -3.52
N PRO A 95 12.96 11.97 -4.67
CA PRO A 95 11.71 11.49 -5.24
C PRO A 95 10.94 10.53 -4.31
N LEU A 96 11.59 9.87 -3.37
CA LEU A 96 10.92 9.02 -2.39
C LEU A 96 9.99 9.84 -1.48
N TYR A 97 10.48 10.95 -0.92
CA TYR A 97 9.67 11.79 -0.03
C TYR A 97 8.49 12.43 -0.77
N GLN A 98 8.66 12.74 -2.06
CA GLN A 98 7.55 13.21 -2.90
C GLN A 98 6.51 12.11 -3.18
N ALA A 99 6.94 10.86 -3.33
CA ALA A 99 6.02 9.74 -3.48
C ALA A 99 5.24 9.47 -2.19
N VAL A 100 5.91 9.52 -1.03
CA VAL A 100 5.25 9.38 0.28
C VAL A 100 4.26 10.52 0.51
N ASP A 101 4.63 11.78 0.24
CA ASP A 101 3.71 12.93 0.34
C ASP A 101 2.48 12.74 -0.57
N ALA A 102 2.63 12.19 -1.77
CA ALA A 102 1.51 11.88 -2.65
C ALA A 102 0.57 10.81 -2.07
N VAL A 103 1.12 9.76 -1.44
CA VAL A 103 0.35 8.71 -0.77
C VAL A 103 -0.38 9.27 0.46
N GLU A 104 0.33 9.96 1.36
CA GLU A 104 -0.25 10.57 2.57
C GLU A 104 -1.30 11.64 2.23
N HIS A 105 -1.16 12.34 1.09
CA HIS A 105 -2.16 13.29 0.64
C HIS A 105 -3.46 12.64 0.16
N GLU A 106 -3.38 11.56 -0.62
CA GLU A 106 -4.55 10.84 -1.13
C GLU A 106 -5.20 9.96 -0.05
N TYR A 107 -4.38 9.40 0.85
CA TYR A 107 -4.77 8.48 1.91
C TYR A 107 -4.33 8.99 3.30
N PRO A 108 -4.95 10.07 3.82
CA PRO A 108 -4.48 10.78 5.02
C PRO A 108 -4.68 10.03 6.34
N ASP A 109 -5.45 8.94 6.33
CA ASP A 109 -5.70 8.10 7.51
C ASP A 109 -5.00 6.72 7.35
N ALA A 110 -4.27 6.48 6.26
CA ALA A 110 -3.67 5.20 5.98
C ALA A 110 -2.33 5.00 6.67
N VAL A 111 -2.00 3.74 6.93
CA VAL A 111 -0.72 3.33 7.52
C VAL A 111 0.07 2.52 6.49
N VAL A 112 1.32 2.87 6.25
CA VAL A 112 2.22 2.09 5.38
C VAL A 112 2.61 0.80 6.10
N LEU A 113 2.24 -0.34 5.52
CA LEU A 113 2.62 -1.68 5.97
C LEU A 113 3.94 -2.12 5.34
N ASP A 114 4.11 -1.80 4.06
CA ASP A 114 5.27 -2.19 3.27
C ASP A 114 5.58 -1.11 2.23
N PHE A 115 6.86 -0.98 1.90
CA PHE A 115 7.37 -0.10 0.87
C PHE A 115 8.53 -0.76 0.13
N ASP A 116 8.53 -0.68 -1.20
CA ASP A 116 9.62 -1.17 -2.05
C ASP A 116 9.97 -0.18 -3.16
N THR A 117 11.28 0.01 -3.38
CA THR A 117 11.79 0.77 -4.53
C THR A 117 11.89 -0.11 -5.76
N GLU A 118 10.94 0.07 -6.66
CA GLU A 118 10.91 -0.60 -7.94
C GLU A 118 11.62 0.20 -9.04
N GLY A 119 11.87 -0.48 -10.17
CA GLY A 119 12.67 0.07 -11.26
C GLY A 119 12.12 1.38 -11.85
N SER A 120 10.79 1.52 -11.93
CA SER A 120 10.11 2.71 -12.48
C SER A 120 9.02 3.29 -11.59
N TYR A 121 8.68 2.63 -10.49
CA TYR A 121 7.65 3.06 -9.54
C TYR A 121 8.16 2.81 -8.11
N TYR A 122 7.47 3.36 -7.12
CA TYR A 122 7.54 2.90 -5.73
C TYR A 122 6.29 2.05 -5.48
N GLU A 123 6.45 0.89 -4.87
CA GLU A 123 5.34 0.06 -4.42
C GLU A 123 5.08 0.38 -2.94
N PHE A 124 3.83 0.61 -2.58
CA PHE A 124 3.42 0.76 -1.19
C PHE A 124 2.28 -0.21 -0.91
N THR A 125 2.37 -0.96 0.19
CA THR A 125 1.19 -1.61 0.76
C THR A 125 0.71 -0.76 1.93
N ILE A 126 -0.54 -0.30 1.88
CA ILE A 126 -1.14 0.52 2.93
C ILE A 126 -2.33 -0.18 3.58
N PHE A 127 -2.55 0.06 4.87
CA PHE A 127 -3.79 -0.24 5.56
C PHE A 127 -4.68 1.00 5.56
N ASP A 128 -5.85 0.88 4.92
CA ASP A 128 -6.89 1.92 4.96
C ASP A 128 -8.28 1.30 5.03
N GLY A 129 -9.16 1.89 5.86
CA GLY A 129 -10.56 1.49 5.92
C GLY A 129 -10.83 0.03 6.33
N GLY A 130 -9.85 -0.68 6.89
CA GLY A 130 -9.98 -2.10 7.26
C GLY A 130 -9.50 -3.10 6.22
N ALA A 131 -8.84 -2.66 5.15
CA ALA A 131 -8.28 -3.49 4.09
C ALA A 131 -6.84 -3.10 3.80
N GLU A 132 -6.10 -3.99 3.12
CA GLU A 132 -4.79 -3.67 2.57
C GLU A 132 -4.92 -3.23 1.11
N TRP A 133 -4.10 -2.26 0.71
CA TRP A 133 -4.05 -1.73 -0.65
C TRP A 133 -2.62 -1.67 -1.16
N GLU A 134 -2.36 -2.34 -2.28
CA GLU A 134 -1.10 -2.21 -3.03
C GLU A 134 -1.21 -1.02 -3.99
N LEU A 135 -0.27 -0.08 -3.90
CA LEU A 135 -0.19 1.16 -4.66
C LEU A 135 1.12 1.25 -5.44
N ASP A 136 1.04 1.45 -6.76
CA ASP A 136 2.22 1.81 -7.56
C ASP A 136 2.26 3.33 -7.77
N VAL A 137 3.34 3.98 -7.34
CA VAL A 137 3.55 5.43 -7.49
C VAL A 137 4.65 5.69 -8.52
N ASP A 138 4.35 6.41 -9.60
CA ASP A 138 5.35 6.74 -10.62
C ASP A 138 6.49 7.59 -10.03
N ARG A 139 7.75 7.23 -10.33
CA ARG A 139 8.92 7.91 -9.74
C ARG A 139 9.20 9.30 -10.31
N GLU A 140 8.60 9.65 -11.45
CA GLU A 140 8.81 10.95 -12.11
C GLU A 140 7.60 11.87 -11.95
N SER A 141 6.38 11.34 -12.08
CA SER A 141 5.14 12.13 -11.98
C SER A 141 4.48 12.09 -10.61
N PHE A 142 4.85 11.14 -9.75
CA PHE A 142 4.21 10.87 -8.45
C PHE A 142 2.71 10.56 -8.57
N GLU A 143 2.29 10.08 -9.74
CA GLU A 143 0.91 9.63 -9.97
C GLU A 143 0.75 8.22 -9.42
N ILE A 144 -0.32 7.99 -8.65
CA ILE A 144 -0.72 6.66 -8.17
C ILE A 144 -1.45 5.95 -9.33
N MET A 145 -0.91 4.85 -9.84
CA MET A 145 -1.33 4.23 -11.11
C MET A 145 -2.00 2.86 -10.96
N ASN A 146 -1.51 2.03 -10.04
CA ASN A 146 -2.06 0.69 -9.77
C ASN A 146 -2.61 0.70 -8.35
N THR A 147 -3.81 0.16 -8.16
CA THR A 147 -4.44 0.05 -6.84
C THR A 147 -5.12 -1.30 -6.76
N GLN A 148 -4.69 -2.18 -5.85
CA GLN A 148 -5.30 -3.49 -5.62
C GLN A 148 -5.72 -3.60 -4.16
N GLU A 149 -6.98 -3.94 -3.91
CA GLU A 149 -7.52 -4.18 -2.57
C GLU A 149 -7.45 -5.67 -2.26
N ASP A 150 -6.99 -6.03 -1.06
CA ASP A 150 -7.03 -7.38 -0.52
C ASP A 150 -7.47 -7.38 0.97
N ASP A 151 -7.82 -8.56 1.48
CA ASP A 151 -8.19 -8.75 2.88
C ASP A 151 -6.94 -8.65 3.77
N ILE A 152 -6.96 -7.79 4.79
CA ILE A 152 -5.84 -7.68 5.72
C ILE A 152 -5.77 -8.87 6.71
N ASP A 153 -4.57 -9.39 6.91
CA ASP A 153 -4.31 -10.39 7.94
C ASP A 153 -4.34 -9.78 9.36
N SER A 154 -4.71 -10.60 10.35
CA SER A 154 -4.95 -10.08 11.72
C SER A 154 -3.70 -9.56 12.43
N ASP A 155 -2.52 -10.03 12.02
CA ASP A 155 -1.25 -9.57 12.58
C ASP A 155 -0.90 -8.18 12.00
N ASP A 156 -1.04 -7.99 10.69
CA ASP A 156 -0.80 -6.71 10.01
C ASP A 156 -1.77 -5.63 10.48
N GLN A 157 -3.05 -5.99 10.62
CA GLN A 157 -4.05 -5.07 11.19
C GLN A 157 -3.64 -4.65 12.60
N ARG A 158 -3.17 -5.58 13.45
CA ARG A 158 -2.74 -5.25 14.81
C ARG A 158 -1.52 -4.34 14.80
N ASN A 159 -0.56 -4.60 13.93
CA ASN A 159 0.66 -3.80 13.81
C ASN A 159 0.33 -2.38 13.31
N ALA A 160 -0.52 -2.26 12.29
CA ALA A 160 -1.00 -0.97 11.77
C ALA A 160 -1.71 -0.14 12.85
N GLU A 161 -2.56 -0.78 13.66
CA GLU A 161 -3.27 -0.12 14.77
C GLU A 161 -2.34 0.38 15.90
N ALA A 162 -1.07 -0.05 15.93
CA ALA A 162 -0.09 0.40 16.91
C ALA A 162 0.67 1.68 16.48
N VAL A 163 0.60 2.04 15.20
CA VAL A 163 1.34 3.16 14.61
C VAL A 163 0.82 4.50 15.15
N GLN A 164 1.75 5.34 15.61
CA GLN A 164 1.50 6.70 16.12
C GLN A 164 2.39 7.77 15.48
N VAL A 165 3.36 7.34 14.68
CA VAL A 165 4.35 8.19 13.99
C VAL A 165 4.07 8.13 12.49
N GLU A 166 4.16 9.27 11.82
CA GLU A 166 4.01 9.35 10.37
C GLU A 166 5.15 8.59 9.67
N PHE A 167 4.84 7.91 8.56
CA PHE A 167 5.84 7.13 7.83
C PHE A 167 7.00 8.01 7.33
N THR A 168 6.71 9.22 6.86
CA THR A 168 7.73 10.21 6.46
C THR A 168 8.75 10.52 7.58
N ASP A 169 8.30 10.65 8.83
CA ASP A 169 9.19 10.94 9.97
C ASP A 169 10.07 9.73 10.32
N ALA A 170 9.52 8.52 10.23
CA ALA A 170 10.27 7.29 10.44
C ALA A 170 11.33 7.07 9.34
N LEU A 171 10.95 7.31 8.08
CA LEU A 171 11.82 7.21 6.90
C LEU A 171 13.00 8.19 6.99
N ARG A 172 12.74 9.41 7.46
CA ARG A 172 13.79 10.40 7.74
C ARG A 172 14.74 9.93 8.83
N THR A 173 14.20 9.42 9.94
CA THR A 173 15.00 8.88 11.04
C THR A 173 15.91 7.75 10.57
N ALA A 174 15.38 6.80 9.79
CA ALA A 174 16.15 5.71 9.23
C ALA A 174 17.29 6.21 8.32
N SER A 175 17.00 7.17 7.43
CA SER A 175 17.98 7.78 6.53
C SER A 175 19.12 8.46 7.30
N GLU A 176 18.78 9.23 8.34
CA GLU A 176 19.73 9.99 9.16
C GLU A 176 20.66 9.08 9.97
N GLU A 177 20.12 8.01 10.56
CA GLU A 177 20.87 7.08 11.40
C GLU A 177 21.67 6.05 10.58
N GLY A 178 21.11 5.57 9.47
CA GLY A 178 21.73 4.57 8.60
C GLY A 178 22.66 5.14 7.52
N GLY A 179 22.56 6.43 7.21
CA GLY A 179 23.47 7.13 6.29
C GLY A 179 23.34 6.70 4.82
N GLY A 180 22.13 6.32 4.40
CA GLY A 180 21.77 5.91 3.04
C GLY A 180 20.32 6.29 2.74
N THR A 181 19.84 5.94 1.55
CA THR A 181 18.43 6.14 1.16
C THR A 181 17.67 4.83 1.40
N PRO A 182 16.53 4.85 2.11
CA PRO A 182 15.67 3.68 2.25
C PRO A 182 15.22 3.18 0.88
N GLU A 183 15.43 1.89 0.62
CA GLU A 183 14.98 1.21 -0.60
C GLU A 183 13.84 0.23 -0.33
N GLN A 184 13.68 -0.22 0.92
CA GLN A 184 12.58 -1.06 1.39
C GLN A 184 12.18 -0.69 2.82
N ALA A 185 10.91 -0.90 3.19
CA ALA A 185 10.46 -0.84 4.58
C ALA A 185 9.34 -1.86 4.85
N ASP A 186 9.41 -2.55 6.00
CA ASP A 186 8.40 -3.52 6.44
C ASP A 186 7.89 -3.15 7.85
N LEU A 187 6.57 -3.17 8.07
CA LEU A 187 5.95 -3.00 9.39
C LEU A 187 5.75 -4.36 10.09
N ASP A 188 6.59 -4.67 11.08
CA ASP A 188 6.52 -5.98 11.76
C ASP A 188 6.64 -5.86 13.29
N ASP A 189 6.30 -6.95 13.99
CA ASP A 189 6.51 -7.15 15.42
C ASP A 189 7.84 -7.88 15.67
N GLU A 190 8.86 -7.12 16.04
CA GLU A 190 10.16 -7.63 16.47
C GLU A 190 10.15 -7.85 17.99
N ASN A 191 9.84 -9.07 18.42
CA ASN A 191 9.85 -9.49 19.83
C ASN A 191 8.87 -8.72 20.74
N GLY A 192 7.68 -8.40 20.24
CA GLY A 192 6.65 -7.68 20.99
C GLY A 192 6.77 -6.16 20.93
N ALA A 193 7.65 -5.62 20.08
CA ALA A 193 7.73 -4.22 19.73
C ALA A 193 7.42 -4.09 18.23
N VAL A 194 6.42 -3.28 17.90
CA VAL A 194 6.09 -2.99 16.49
C VAL A 194 7.05 -1.94 15.98
N THR A 195 7.71 -2.23 14.86
CA THR A 195 8.73 -1.37 14.24
C THR A 195 8.55 -1.35 12.74
N TRP A 196 8.91 -0.24 12.11
CA TRP A 196 9.32 -0.29 10.71
C TRP A 196 10.78 -0.73 10.63
N GLU A 197 11.05 -1.81 9.89
CA GLU A 197 12.38 -2.22 9.47
C GLU A 197 12.68 -1.60 8.11
N PHE A 198 13.63 -0.68 8.04
CA PHE A 198 14.07 -0.06 6.78
C PHE A 198 15.37 -0.70 6.30
N GLU A 199 15.41 -1.21 5.06
CA GLU A 199 16.66 -1.54 4.37
C GLU A 199 17.09 -0.35 3.50
N LEU A 200 18.33 0.11 3.70
CA LEU A 200 18.92 1.23 2.97
C LEU A 200 19.78 0.73 1.80
N ASP A 201 20.00 1.60 0.80
CA ASP A 201 20.81 1.34 -0.40
C ASP A 201 22.26 0.88 -0.10
N ASN A 202 22.75 1.20 1.09
CA ASN A 202 24.07 0.82 1.57
C ASN A 202 24.10 -0.56 2.27
N GLY A 203 22.96 -1.26 2.35
CA GLY A 203 22.75 -2.54 3.01
C GLY A 203 22.66 -2.46 4.53
N THR A 204 22.38 -1.27 5.09
CA THR A 204 22.12 -1.09 6.53
C THR A 204 20.63 -1.31 6.78
N GLU A 205 20.31 -2.06 7.83
CA GLU A 205 18.96 -2.20 8.37
C GLU A 205 18.79 -1.25 9.56
N VAL A 206 17.69 -0.50 9.59
CA VAL A 206 17.35 0.41 10.70
C VAL A 206 15.93 0.13 11.15
N TYR A 207 15.75 -0.13 12.45
CA TYR A 207 14.44 -0.41 13.05
C TYR A 207 13.96 0.83 13.78
N VAL A 208 12.81 1.36 13.39
CA VAL A 208 12.21 2.57 13.97
C VAL A 208 10.94 2.19 14.72
N ASP A 209 10.86 2.56 16.00
CA ASP A 209 9.69 2.32 16.85
C ASP A 209 8.49 3.14 16.38
N VAL A 210 7.34 2.48 16.14
CA VAL A 210 6.17 3.15 15.57
C VAL A 210 5.39 4.02 16.55
N GLU A 211 5.68 3.93 17.86
CA GLU A 211 5.04 4.74 18.89
C GLU A 211 5.74 6.09 19.09
N ASN A 212 7.07 6.13 18.91
CA ASN A 212 7.88 7.29 19.27
C ASN A 212 8.90 7.74 18.22
N GLY A 213 9.14 6.94 17.18
CA GLY A 213 10.02 7.30 16.07
C GLY A 213 11.51 7.18 16.40
N GLU A 214 11.88 6.60 17.55
CA GLU A 214 13.27 6.37 17.92
C GLU A 214 13.80 5.08 17.29
N VAL A 215 15.10 5.07 16.94
CA VAL A 215 15.76 3.84 16.50
C VAL A 215 15.89 2.86 17.66
N VAL A 216 15.45 1.64 17.43
CA VAL A 216 15.59 0.52 18.35
C VAL A 216 16.56 -0.52 17.78
N ASN A 217 17.09 -1.37 18.67
CA ASN A 217 18.04 -2.39 18.29
C ASN A 217 17.29 -3.71 18.09
N SER A 218 17.36 -4.31 16.89
CA SER A 218 16.89 -5.67 16.68
C SER A 218 17.72 -6.61 17.56
N GLY A 219 17.05 -7.40 18.40
CA GLY A 219 17.71 -8.19 19.43
C GLY A 219 18.69 -9.20 18.83
N SER A 220 20.00 -9.00 19.01
CA SER A 220 21.06 -9.95 18.60
C SER A 220 21.08 -11.26 19.38
#